data_AF-A0A2E0N4D4-F1
#
_entry.id   AF-A0A2E0N4D4-F1
#
_cell.length_a   1.000
_cell.length_b   1.000
_cell.length_c   1.000
_cell.angle_alpha   90.00
_cell.angle_beta   90.00
_cell.angle_gamma   90.00
#
_symmetry.space_group_name_H-M   'P 1'
#
loop_
_entity.id
_entity.type
_entity.pdbx_description
1 polymer ?
#
loop_
_entity_poly.entity_id
_entity_poly.type
_entity_poly.pdbx_seq_one_letter_code
_entity_poly.pdbx_strand_id
1 'polypeptide(L)'
;MKAKILEVCVGKPRDMIVNGQTERSGIHKSPITGSVALGLAKLAGDGQANLKYRGGREKAVYVYSADYYPDWQRVLGKDPLEPSQFGQNLTVDGFPDEAVHIGDRFRVGTALMEVAQPRIPCAKIAARVELEDFSNEFLMAGRLGYYLYTLKTGEVQAGDSMERVRAAAHGVTVAKLCRSVFSEAHDLEVIKLALEFP
;
A
#
# COMPACT_ATOMS: atom_id res chain seq x y z
N MET A 1 5.31 -9.51 -16.29
CA MET A 1 5.69 -9.94 -14.92
C MET A 1 4.42 -10.22 -14.14
N LYS A 2 4.45 -11.22 -13.26
CA LYS A 2 3.29 -11.71 -12.50
C LYS A 2 3.73 -12.01 -11.05
N ALA A 3 2.90 -11.63 -10.10
CA ALA A 3 3.02 -11.99 -8.69
C ALA A 3 1.71 -12.64 -8.23
N LYS A 4 1.78 -13.49 -7.22
CA LYS A 4 0.65 -14.06 -6.49
C LYS A 4 0.22 -13.11 -5.38
N ILE A 5 -1.08 -13.01 -5.18
CA ILE A 5 -1.69 -12.34 -4.04
C ILE A 5 -1.71 -13.35 -2.90
N LEU A 6 -0.86 -13.13 -1.89
CA LEU A 6 -0.73 -14.01 -0.73
C LEU A 6 -1.89 -13.82 0.23
N GLU A 7 -2.32 -12.57 0.44
CA GLU A 7 -3.36 -12.22 1.39
C GLU A 7 -4.25 -11.11 0.83
N VAL A 8 -5.54 -11.20 1.13
CA VAL A 8 -6.51 -10.11 0.96
C VAL A 8 -7.07 -9.78 2.33
N CYS A 9 -6.88 -8.54 2.76
CA CYS A 9 -7.29 -8.06 4.08
C CYS A 9 -8.24 -6.86 3.95
N VAL A 10 -9.27 -6.87 4.79
CA VAL A 10 -10.23 -5.75 4.92
C VAL A 10 -10.47 -5.44 6.39
N GLY A 11 -10.86 -4.21 6.70
CA GLY A 11 -11.18 -3.80 8.06
C GLY A 11 -12.01 -2.53 8.11
N LYS A 12 -12.89 -2.43 9.11
CA LYS A 12 -13.64 -1.20 9.39
C LYS A 12 -12.86 -0.32 10.36
N PRO A 13 -12.92 1.02 10.21
CA PRO A 13 -12.29 1.93 11.14
C PRO A 13 -12.73 1.71 12.58
N ARG A 14 -11.75 1.48 13.45
CA ARG A 14 -11.92 1.35 14.91
C ARG A 14 -11.03 2.35 15.63
N ASP A 15 -11.33 2.56 16.90
CA ASP A 15 -10.55 3.44 17.76
C ASP A 15 -9.23 2.78 18.14
N MET A 16 -8.17 3.58 18.22
CA MET A 16 -6.85 3.18 18.69
C MET A 16 -6.19 4.36 19.41
N ILE A 17 -5.27 4.09 20.32
CA ILE A 17 -4.49 5.13 20.97
C ILE A 17 -3.29 5.47 20.09
N VAL A 18 -3.11 6.77 19.79
CA VAL A 18 -1.98 7.31 19.03
C VAL A 18 -1.49 8.52 19.78
N ASN A 19 -0.24 8.50 20.24
CA ASN A 19 0.36 9.59 21.03
C ASN A 19 -0.52 10.02 22.21
N GLY A 20 -1.12 9.05 22.91
CA GLY A 20 -2.02 9.29 24.05
C GLY A 20 -3.43 9.78 23.71
N GLN A 21 -3.79 9.90 22.43
CA GLN A 21 -5.12 10.33 21.98
C GLN A 21 -5.89 9.21 21.28
N THR A 22 -7.21 9.17 21.51
CA THR A 22 -8.09 8.25 20.79
C THR A 22 -8.29 8.73 19.35
N GLU A 23 -7.91 7.89 18.40
CA GLU A 23 -7.90 8.18 16.97
C GLU A 23 -8.60 7.06 16.20
N ARG A 24 -9.44 7.42 15.22
CA ARG A 24 -10.17 6.44 14.41
C ARG A 24 -9.35 6.02 13.20
N SER A 25 -9.18 4.71 13.00
CA SER A 25 -8.25 4.16 12.01
C SER A 25 -8.72 2.86 11.37
N GLY A 26 -8.55 2.74 10.06
CA GLY A 26 -8.70 1.48 9.31
C GLY A 26 -7.39 0.70 9.15
N ILE A 27 -6.35 1.00 9.94
CA ILE A 27 -5.05 0.32 9.83
C ILE A 27 -5.11 -1.16 10.24
N HIS A 28 -6.05 -1.51 11.13
CA HIS A 28 -6.29 -2.90 11.50
C HIS A 28 -7.23 -3.54 10.48
N LYS A 29 -6.70 -4.52 9.75
CA LYS A 29 -7.44 -5.34 8.81
C LYS A 29 -7.19 -6.81 9.15
N SER A 30 -8.08 -7.67 8.69
CA SER A 30 -7.98 -9.10 8.89
C SER A 30 -8.12 -9.82 7.55
N PRO A 31 -7.44 -10.97 7.37
CA PRO A 31 -7.58 -11.78 6.18
C PRO A 31 -9.03 -12.20 5.98
N ILE A 32 -9.45 -12.25 4.73
CA ILE A 32 -10.72 -12.82 4.33
C ILE A 32 -10.51 -14.06 3.45
N THR A 33 -11.51 -14.92 3.43
CA THR A 33 -11.56 -16.09 2.56
C THR A 33 -12.54 -15.85 1.42
N GLY A 34 -12.21 -16.40 0.24
CA GLY A 34 -13.02 -16.28 -0.96
C GLY A 34 -12.89 -14.93 -1.69
N SER A 35 -13.67 -14.81 -2.76
CA SER A 35 -13.72 -13.64 -3.64
C SER A 35 -14.33 -12.42 -2.96
N VAL A 36 -13.71 -11.25 -3.13
CA VAL A 36 -14.23 -9.96 -2.67
C VAL A 36 -14.33 -8.96 -3.83
N ALA A 37 -15.43 -8.22 -3.86
CA ALA A 37 -15.64 -7.16 -4.84
C ALA A 37 -14.65 -6.01 -4.65
N LEU A 38 -14.00 -5.62 -5.74
CA LEU A 38 -13.11 -4.47 -5.84
C LEU A 38 -13.85 -3.34 -6.54
N GLY A 39 -14.35 -2.39 -5.74
CA GLY A 39 -15.09 -1.23 -6.19
C GLY A 39 -14.18 -0.06 -6.62
N LEU A 40 -14.79 1.07 -6.99
CA LEU A 40 -14.03 2.22 -7.48
C LEU A 40 -13.14 2.88 -6.43
N ALA A 41 -13.47 2.77 -5.15
CA ALA A 41 -12.79 3.48 -4.08
C ALA A 41 -12.28 2.58 -2.94
N LYS A 42 -12.63 1.29 -2.94
CA LYS A 42 -12.26 0.31 -1.91
C LYS A 42 -12.68 -1.12 -2.24
N LEU A 43 -12.10 -2.08 -1.53
CA LEU A 43 -12.64 -3.43 -1.41
C LEU A 43 -13.94 -3.43 -0.60
N ALA A 44 -14.86 -4.32 -0.94
CA ALA A 44 -16.04 -4.58 -0.13
C ALA A 44 -15.63 -5.04 1.28
N GLY A 45 -16.30 -4.53 2.31
CA GLY A 45 -15.95 -4.78 3.71
C GLY A 45 -14.86 -3.87 4.28
N ASP A 46 -14.05 -3.21 3.43
CA ASP A 46 -13.03 -2.27 3.87
C ASP A 46 -13.62 -0.88 4.16
N GLY A 47 -13.02 -0.16 5.12
CA GLY A 47 -13.45 1.18 5.48
C GLY A 47 -12.27 2.15 5.63
N GLN A 48 -12.50 3.37 5.16
CA GLN A 48 -11.53 4.46 5.18
C GLN A 48 -12.00 5.49 6.20
N ALA A 49 -11.17 5.76 7.22
CA ALA A 49 -11.52 6.67 8.31
C ALA A 49 -11.54 8.16 7.87
N ASN A 50 -10.80 8.50 6.81
CA ASN A 50 -10.71 9.87 6.29
C ASN A 50 -10.55 9.84 4.77
N LEU A 51 -11.61 10.21 4.04
CA LEU A 51 -11.62 10.19 2.58
C LEU A 51 -10.79 11.32 1.95
N LYS A 52 -10.52 12.41 2.67
CA LYS A 52 -9.75 13.55 2.14
C LYS A 52 -8.25 13.25 2.05
N TYR A 53 -7.70 12.52 3.02
CA TYR A 53 -6.25 12.27 3.10
C TYR A 53 -5.87 10.80 3.08
N ARG A 54 -6.76 9.88 3.46
CA ARG A 54 -6.45 8.47 3.79
C ARG A 54 -7.32 7.48 3.01
N GLY A 55 -8.01 7.95 1.98
CA GLY A 55 -8.97 7.17 1.23
C GLY A 55 -9.35 7.86 -0.07
N GLY A 56 -10.51 7.50 -0.61
CA GLY A 56 -10.97 7.96 -1.90
C GLY A 56 -10.46 7.08 -3.05
N ARG A 57 -10.85 7.48 -4.27
CA ARG A 57 -10.62 6.70 -5.49
C ARG A 57 -9.13 6.40 -5.72
N GLU A 58 -8.26 7.36 -5.46
CA GLU A 58 -6.79 7.24 -5.60
C GLU A 58 -6.14 6.26 -4.63
N LYS A 59 -6.86 5.84 -3.58
CA LYS A 59 -6.35 4.99 -2.49
C LYS A 59 -7.26 3.77 -2.31
N ALA A 60 -7.76 3.22 -3.41
CA ALA A 60 -8.72 2.12 -3.38
C ALA A 60 -8.15 0.86 -2.75
N VAL A 61 -6.89 0.53 -3.04
CA VAL A 61 -6.21 -0.64 -2.50
C VAL A 61 -4.77 -0.28 -2.15
N TYR A 62 -4.36 -0.58 -0.92
CA TYR A 62 -2.95 -0.50 -0.51
C TYR A 62 -2.27 -1.87 -0.71
N VAL A 63 -1.18 -1.90 -1.46
CA VAL A 63 -0.39 -3.10 -1.76
C VAL A 63 0.95 -3.05 -1.06
N TYR A 64 1.38 -4.20 -0.54
CA TYR A 64 2.69 -4.36 0.09
C TYR A 64 3.37 -5.65 -0.38
N SER A 65 4.66 -5.59 -0.69
CA SER A 65 5.44 -6.77 -1.08
C SER A 65 5.90 -7.55 0.15
N ALA A 66 5.68 -8.86 0.13
CA ALA A 66 6.22 -9.80 1.11
C ALA A 66 7.74 -9.91 1.06
N ASP A 67 8.38 -9.46 -0.04
CA ASP A 67 9.83 -9.45 -0.19
C ASP A 67 10.53 -8.64 0.92
N TYR A 68 9.82 -7.68 1.53
CA TYR A 68 10.34 -6.87 2.62
C TYR A 68 10.14 -7.48 4.01
N TYR A 69 9.36 -8.56 4.15
CA TYR A 69 9.03 -9.13 5.45
C TYR A 69 10.24 -9.65 6.24
N PRO A 70 11.22 -10.36 5.63
CA PRO A 70 12.41 -10.81 6.36
C PRO A 70 13.16 -9.70 7.10
N ASP A 71 13.21 -8.51 6.51
CA ASP A 71 13.87 -7.37 7.13
C ASP A 71 13.02 -6.76 8.26
N TRP A 72 11.72 -6.65 8.07
CA TRP A 72 10.83 -6.15 9.13
C TRP A 72 10.68 -7.13 10.29
N GLN A 73 10.73 -8.44 10.05
CA GLN A 73 10.76 -9.44 11.12
C GLN A 73 11.98 -9.24 12.01
N ARG A 74 13.14 -8.93 11.42
CA ARG A 74 14.37 -8.61 12.16
C ARG A 74 14.27 -7.32 12.95
N VAL A 75 13.78 -6.25 12.32
CA VAL A 75 13.59 -4.93 12.95
C VAL A 75 12.60 -5.01 14.12
N LEU A 76 11.47 -5.66 13.91
CA LEU A 76 10.38 -5.74 14.90
C LEU A 76 10.58 -6.88 15.90
N GLY A 77 11.62 -7.70 15.76
CA GLY A 77 11.85 -8.88 16.60
C GLY A 77 10.68 -9.87 16.60
N LYS A 78 9.95 -9.98 15.48
CA LYS A 78 8.69 -10.71 15.38
C LYS A 78 8.65 -11.59 14.14
N ASP A 79 8.47 -12.89 14.34
CA ASP A 79 8.29 -13.87 13.26
C ASP A 79 7.27 -14.94 13.69
N PRO A 80 6.11 -15.08 13.00
CA PRO A 80 5.69 -14.31 11.82
C PRO A 80 5.18 -12.90 12.16
N LEU A 81 5.24 -11.99 11.19
CA LEU A 81 4.49 -10.72 11.26
C LEU A 81 2.98 -11.00 11.25
N GLU A 82 2.20 -10.07 11.79
CA GLU A 82 0.74 -10.18 11.70
C GLU A 82 0.24 -9.93 10.28
N PRO A 83 -0.89 -10.55 9.88
CA PRO A 83 -1.53 -10.20 8.62
C PRO A 83 -1.85 -8.71 8.57
N SER A 84 -1.66 -8.11 7.39
CA SER A 84 -1.85 -6.67 7.22
C SER A 84 -1.06 -5.83 8.26
N GLN A 85 0.16 -6.25 8.65
CA GLN A 85 0.99 -5.59 9.68
C GLN A 85 1.08 -4.07 9.50
N PHE A 86 1.18 -3.61 8.24
CA PHE A 86 1.33 -2.19 7.89
C PHE A 86 0.02 -1.54 7.41
N GLY A 87 -1.10 -2.28 7.46
CA GLY A 87 -2.43 -1.84 7.09
C GLY A 87 -2.79 -2.04 5.61
N GLN A 88 -2.02 -2.84 4.88
CA GLN A 88 -2.25 -3.15 3.47
C GLN A 88 -3.50 -4.00 3.23
N ASN A 89 -4.12 -3.80 2.08
CA ASN A 89 -5.22 -4.63 1.62
C ASN A 89 -4.69 -5.89 0.94
N LEU A 90 -3.61 -5.79 0.17
CA LEU A 90 -3.03 -6.91 -0.55
C LEU A 90 -1.57 -7.10 -0.13
N THR A 91 -1.23 -8.33 0.23
CA THR A 91 0.15 -8.79 0.34
C THR A 91 0.49 -9.59 -0.92
N VAL A 92 1.59 -9.28 -1.60
CA VAL A 92 2.02 -9.94 -2.86
C VAL A 92 3.46 -10.46 -2.79
N ASP A 93 3.79 -11.53 -3.52
CA ASP A 93 5.15 -12.11 -3.59
C ASP A 93 6.01 -11.54 -4.73
N GLY A 94 6.14 -10.22 -4.73
CA GLY A 94 6.88 -9.51 -5.76
C GLY A 94 6.39 -8.08 -5.90
N PHE A 95 6.74 -7.45 -7.01
CA PHE A 95 6.47 -6.03 -7.22
C PHE A 95 6.86 -5.13 -6.03
N PRO A 96 8.13 -5.23 -5.56
CA PRO A 96 8.66 -4.26 -4.61
C PRO A 96 8.67 -2.84 -5.20
N ASP A 97 8.77 -1.84 -4.35
CA ASP A 97 8.67 -0.41 -4.67
C ASP A 97 9.68 0.03 -5.75
N GLU A 98 10.84 -0.64 -5.84
CA GLU A 98 11.86 -0.40 -6.87
C GLU A 98 11.48 -0.95 -8.25
N ALA A 99 10.58 -1.92 -8.32
CA ALA A 99 10.17 -2.56 -9.56
C ALA A 99 8.90 -1.96 -10.16
N VAL A 100 8.14 -1.17 -9.39
CA VAL A 100 6.83 -0.63 -9.73
C VAL A 100 6.91 0.86 -10.03
N HIS A 101 6.24 1.31 -11.10
CA HIS A 101 6.22 2.71 -11.51
C HIS A 101 4.86 3.37 -11.25
N ILE A 102 4.87 4.67 -10.98
CA ILE A 102 3.65 5.48 -10.97
C ILE A 102 2.99 5.38 -12.36
N GLY A 103 1.69 5.10 -12.41
CA GLY A 103 0.98 4.88 -13.67
C GLY A 103 1.13 3.48 -14.30
N ASP A 104 1.87 2.54 -13.68
CA ASP A 104 1.83 1.13 -14.08
C ASP A 104 0.38 0.61 -13.95
N ARG A 105 -0.08 -0.16 -14.94
CA ARG A 105 -1.39 -0.82 -14.88
C ARG A 105 -1.24 -2.29 -14.56
N PHE A 106 -2.08 -2.73 -13.65
CA PHE A 106 -2.14 -4.11 -13.20
C PHE A 106 -3.54 -4.70 -13.40
N ARG A 107 -3.56 -5.95 -13.87
CA ARG A 107 -4.70 -6.83 -13.66
C ARG A 107 -4.56 -7.45 -12.28
N VAL A 108 -5.55 -7.24 -11.41
CA VAL A 108 -5.58 -7.71 -10.02
C VAL A 108 -6.83 -8.56 -9.85
N GLY A 109 -6.67 -9.88 -9.83
CA GLY A 109 -7.81 -10.79 -10.02
C GLY A 109 -8.49 -10.49 -11.36
N THR A 110 -9.76 -10.08 -11.33
CA THR A 110 -10.51 -9.65 -12.53
C THR A 110 -10.58 -8.13 -12.73
N ALA A 111 -10.08 -7.34 -11.77
CA ALA A 111 -10.06 -5.89 -11.84
C ALA A 111 -8.88 -5.35 -12.67
N LEU A 112 -9.04 -4.14 -13.20
CA LEU A 112 -7.95 -3.36 -13.80
C LEU A 112 -7.68 -2.14 -12.93
N MET A 113 -6.42 -1.98 -12.54
CA MET A 113 -5.99 -0.94 -11.62
C MET A 113 -4.74 -0.23 -12.13
N GLU A 114 -4.48 0.97 -11.62
CA GLU A 114 -3.30 1.77 -11.93
C GLU A 114 -2.63 2.27 -10.64
N VAL A 115 -1.30 2.32 -10.63
CA VAL A 115 -0.51 2.81 -9.48
C VAL A 115 -0.70 4.31 -9.36
N ALA A 116 -1.23 4.75 -8.23
CA ALA A 116 -1.50 6.16 -7.94
C ALA A 116 -0.29 6.85 -7.32
N GLN A 117 0.15 6.34 -6.16
CA GLN A 117 1.10 7.03 -5.31
C GLN A 117 1.73 6.08 -4.28
N PRO A 118 2.92 6.40 -3.76
CA PRO A 118 3.47 5.69 -2.62
C PRO A 118 2.62 5.86 -1.36
N ARG A 119 2.79 4.94 -0.41
CA ARG A 119 2.23 5.06 0.93
C ARG A 119 3.06 6.06 1.77
N ILE A 120 2.42 7.08 2.35
CA ILE A 120 3.11 8.08 3.19
C ILE A 120 2.91 7.79 4.68
N PRO A 121 3.89 7.22 5.42
CA PRO A 121 3.74 6.79 6.82
C PRO A 121 3.16 7.90 7.71
N CYS A 122 2.43 7.48 8.75
CA CYS A 122 1.86 8.41 9.73
C CYS A 122 1.90 7.78 11.12
N ALA A 123 1.73 8.57 12.18
CA ALA A 123 1.83 8.10 13.58
C ALA A 123 1.02 6.83 13.90
N LYS A 124 -0.06 6.58 13.17
CA LYS A 124 -0.87 5.36 13.33
C LYS A 124 -0.11 4.05 13.04
N ILE A 125 0.93 4.07 12.19
CA ILE A 125 1.73 2.87 11.93
C ILE A 125 2.64 2.53 13.12
N ALA A 126 3.25 3.55 13.74
CA ALA A 126 4.07 3.40 14.94
C ALA A 126 3.24 2.82 16.10
N ALA A 127 2.05 3.38 16.32
CA ALA A 127 1.10 2.86 17.29
C ALA A 127 0.62 1.42 16.97
N ARG A 128 0.53 1.05 15.68
CA ARG A 128 0.09 -0.30 15.26
C ARG A 128 1.14 -1.38 15.52
N VAL A 129 2.41 -1.05 15.35
CA VAL A 129 3.53 -1.99 15.57
C VAL A 129 4.11 -1.88 16.97
N GLU A 130 3.60 -0.96 17.80
CA GLU A 130 4.02 -0.73 19.18
C GLU A 130 5.52 -0.37 19.30
N LEU A 131 6.03 0.37 18.31
CA LEU A 131 7.40 0.84 18.26
C LEU A 131 7.42 2.36 18.01
N GLU A 132 7.99 3.09 18.95
CA GLU A 132 8.20 4.54 18.85
C GLU A 132 9.10 4.86 17.66
N ASP A 133 8.88 6.01 17.01
CA ASP A 133 9.59 6.46 15.81
C ASP A 133 9.55 5.54 14.58
N PHE A 134 8.82 4.42 14.62
CA PHE A 134 8.74 3.49 13.50
C PHE A 134 8.22 4.13 12.22
N SER A 135 7.40 5.19 12.30
CA SER A 135 6.99 5.92 11.08
C SER A 135 8.17 6.53 10.33
N ASN A 136 9.20 6.99 11.05
CA ASN A 136 10.42 7.53 10.46
C ASN A 136 11.32 6.40 9.95
N GLU A 137 11.50 5.34 10.72
CA GLU A 137 12.26 4.16 10.27
C GLU A 137 11.68 3.54 8.99
N PHE A 138 10.35 3.38 8.95
CA PHE A 138 9.63 2.90 7.78
C PHE A 138 9.84 3.82 6.57
N LEU A 139 9.84 5.14 6.78
CA LEU A 139 10.13 6.14 5.74
C LEU A 139 11.56 6.02 5.23
N MET A 140 12.54 5.99 6.13
CA MET A 140 13.96 5.94 5.82
C MET A 140 14.36 4.64 5.12
N ALA A 141 13.70 3.53 5.44
CA ALA A 141 13.89 2.26 4.74
C ALA A 141 13.42 2.32 3.28
N GLY A 142 12.49 3.22 2.93
CA GLY A 142 11.99 3.41 1.57
C GLY A 142 11.16 2.25 1.03
N ARG A 143 10.63 1.39 1.91
CA ARG A 143 9.87 0.16 1.61
C ARG A 143 8.44 0.32 2.06
N LEU A 144 7.75 1.28 1.45
CA LEU A 144 6.48 1.80 1.95
C LEU A 144 5.28 1.09 1.35
N GLY A 145 5.44 0.47 0.18
CA GLY A 145 4.34 0.03 -0.65
C GLY A 145 3.61 1.20 -1.32
N TYR A 146 2.51 0.89 -1.99
CA TYR A 146 1.85 1.82 -2.89
C TYR A 146 0.35 1.62 -2.96
N TYR A 147 -0.36 2.68 -3.34
CA TYR A 147 -1.79 2.64 -3.58
C TYR A 147 -2.08 2.42 -5.06
N LEU A 148 -3.13 1.64 -5.29
CA LEU A 148 -3.75 1.48 -6.60
C LEU A 148 -5.13 2.14 -6.60
N TYR A 149 -5.49 2.74 -7.74
CA TYR A 149 -6.84 3.18 -8.01
C TYR A 149 -7.50 2.32 -9.09
N THR A 150 -8.83 2.19 -9.01
CA THR A 150 -9.59 1.28 -9.87
C THR A 150 -9.94 1.93 -11.20
N LEU A 151 -9.46 1.34 -12.31
CA LEU A 151 -9.86 1.69 -13.67
C LEU A 151 -11.11 0.91 -14.09
N LYS A 152 -11.14 -0.39 -13.80
CA LYS A 152 -12.28 -1.28 -14.01
C LYS A 152 -12.50 -2.12 -12.76
N THR A 153 -13.71 -2.07 -12.23
CA THR A 153 -14.11 -2.90 -11.08
C THR A 153 -14.04 -4.38 -11.42
N GLY A 154 -13.92 -5.21 -10.39
CA GLY A 154 -13.90 -6.65 -10.54
C GLY A 154 -13.93 -7.31 -9.17
N GLU A 155 -13.28 -8.45 -9.08
CA GLU A 155 -13.14 -9.23 -7.86
C GLU A 155 -11.71 -9.74 -7.70
N VAL A 156 -11.34 -10.02 -6.45
CA VAL A 156 -10.02 -10.52 -6.07
C VAL A 156 -10.14 -11.46 -4.88
N GLN A 157 -9.31 -12.48 -4.82
CA GLN A 157 -9.11 -13.34 -3.65
C GLN A 157 -7.63 -13.67 -3.43
N ALA A 158 -7.30 -14.17 -2.24
CA ALA A 158 -5.98 -14.76 -2.01
C ALA A 158 -5.77 -15.95 -2.95
N GLY A 159 -4.57 -16.09 -3.50
CA GLY A 159 -4.24 -17.07 -4.52
C GLY A 159 -4.37 -16.57 -5.96
N ASP A 160 -5.11 -15.48 -6.20
CA ASP A 160 -5.15 -14.82 -7.51
C ASP A 160 -3.79 -14.20 -7.86
N SER A 161 -3.68 -13.71 -9.09
CA SER A 161 -2.48 -13.00 -9.53
C SER A 161 -2.69 -11.50 -9.66
N MET A 162 -1.60 -10.79 -9.39
CA MET A 162 -1.36 -9.43 -9.85
C MET A 162 -0.42 -9.49 -11.07
N GLU A 163 -0.82 -8.93 -12.19
CA GLU A 163 -0.07 -8.99 -13.45
C GLU A 163 0.09 -7.58 -14.03
N ARG A 164 1.33 -7.18 -14.33
CA ARG A 164 1.57 -5.90 -15.00
C ARG A 164 1.16 -6.01 -16.47
N VAL A 165 0.11 -5.28 -16.84
CA VAL A 165 -0.43 -5.24 -18.22
C VAL A 165 0.04 -4.03 -19.01
N ARG A 166 0.49 -2.97 -18.32
CA ARG A 166 1.14 -1.82 -18.95
C ARG A 166 2.20 -1.26 -18.01
N ALA A 167 3.41 -1.07 -18.51
CA ALA A 167 4.43 -0.29 -17.81
C ALA A 167 4.29 1.19 -18.14
N ALA A 168 4.50 2.08 -17.17
CA ALA A 168 4.59 3.51 -17.43
C ALA A 168 5.90 3.85 -18.17
N ALA A 169 5.84 4.77 -19.13
CA ALA A 169 6.97 5.06 -20.03
C ALA A 169 8.08 5.91 -19.40
N HIS A 170 7.78 6.62 -18.30
CA HIS A 170 8.65 7.64 -17.71
C HIS A 170 9.70 7.09 -16.74
N GLY A 171 9.57 5.83 -16.29
CA GLY A 171 10.56 5.17 -15.45
C GLY A 171 10.65 5.66 -14.00
N VAL A 172 9.73 6.50 -13.52
CA VAL A 172 9.66 6.89 -12.09
C VAL A 172 9.04 5.75 -11.28
N THR A 173 9.90 5.05 -10.56
CA THR A 173 9.48 4.01 -9.63
C THR A 173 8.85 4.61 -8.37
N VAL A 174 8.05 3.81 -7.65
CA VAL A 174 7.48 4.18 -6.34
C VAL A 174 8.61 4.56 -5.39
N ALA A 175 9.67 3.75 -5.33
CA ALA A 175 10.83 4.03 -4.50
C ALA A 175 11.56 5.33 -4.91
N LYS A 176 11.67 5.61 -6.22
CA LYS A 176 12.27 6.86 -6.72
C LYS A 176 11.45 8.07 -6.26
N LEU A 177 10.13 8.05 -6.47
CA LEU A 177 9.26 9.15 -6.06
C LEU A 177 9.31 9.37 -4.54
N CYS A 178 9.28 8.31 -3.74
CA CYS A 178 9.44 8.40 -2.29
C CYS A 178 10.73 9.13 -1.89
N ARG A 179 11.87 8.69 -2.41
CA ARG A 179 13.15 9.34 -2.10
C ARG A 179 13.17 10.79 -2.55
N SER A 180 12.61 11.10 -3.71
CA SER A 180 12.56 12.47 -4.23
C SER A 180 11.73 13.41 -3.38
N VAL A 181 10.68 12.92 -2.71
CA VAL A 181 9.80 13.74 -1.85
C VAL A 181 10.32 13.86 -0.42
N PHE A 182 10.98 12.83 0.11
CA PHE A 182 11.32 12.74 1.53
C PHE A 182 12.82 12.82 1.83
N SER A 183 13.69 12.96 0.82
CA SER A 183 15.11 13.27 1.03
C SER A 183 15.36 14.78 1.01
N GLU A 184 16.37 15.23 1.75
CA GLU A 184 16.75 16.66 1.81
C GLU A 184 17.05 17.26 0.44
N ALA A 185 17.55 16.44 -0.50
CA ALA A 185 17.98 16.88 -1.82
C ALA A 185 16.84 17.26 -2.78
N HIS A 186 15.59 16.83 -2.51
CA HIS A 186 14.39 17.05 -3.33
C HIS A 186 14.60 17.02 -4.86
N ASP A 187 14.20 15.94 -5.55
CA ASP A 187 14.29 15.87 -7.01
C ASP A 187 13.01 16.40 -7.67
N LEU A 188 13.02 17.69 -8.02
CA LEU A 188 11.89 18.39 -8.63
C LEU A 188 11.53 17.87 -10.02
N GLU A 189 12.47 17.30 -10.77
CA GLU A 189 12.18 16.72 -12.09
C GLU A 189 11.35 15.45 -11.95
N VAL A 190 11.74 14.58 -11.01
CA VAL A 190 10.96 13.38 -10.68
C VAL A 190 9.56 13.74 -10.18
N ILE A 191 9.43 14.77 -9.35
CA ILE A 191 8.13 15.20 -8.83
C ILE A 191 7.26 15.72 -9.98
N LYS A 192 7.79 16.57 -10.87
CA LYS A 192 7.04 17.07 -12.04
C LYS A 192 6.58 15.92 -12.94
N LEU A 193 7.47 14.99 -13.24
CA LEU A 193 7.16 13.85 -14.09
C LEU A 193 6.09 12.94 -13.46
N ALA A 194 6.06 12.81 -12.13
CA ALA A 194 5.00 12.09 -11.43
C ALA A 194 3.65 12.84 -11.46
N LEU A 195 3.65 14.18 -11.43
CA LEU A 195 2.45 15.01 -11.50
C LEU A 195 1.81 15.06 -12.89
N GLU A 196 2.55 14.69 -13.94
CA GLU A 196 2.00 14.55 -15.30
C GLU A 196 1.07 13.35 -15.45
N PHE A 197 1.02 12.46 -14.44
CA PHE A 197 0.12 11.31 -14.41
C PHE A 197 -1.08 11.58 -13.49
N PRO A 198 -2.30 11.30 -13.97
CA PRO A 198 -3.54 11.63 -13.27
C PRO A 198 -3.77 10.82 -11.98
#